data_AF-A0A5J6MNP2-F1
#
_entry.id   AF-A0A5J6MNP2-F1
#
_cell.length_a   1.000
_cell.length_b   1.000
_cell.length_c   1.000
_cell.angle_alpha   90.00
_cell.angle_beta   90.00
_cell.angle_gamma   90.00
#
_symmetry.space_group_name_H-M   'P 1'
#
loop_
_entity.id
_entity.type
_entity.pdbx_description
1 polymer ?
#
loop_
_entity_poly.entity_id
_entity_poly.type
_entity_poly.pdbx_seq_one_letter_code
_entity_poly.pdbx_strand_id
1 'polypeptide(L)'
;MDDLRFGTRDERGYWSPRARLAIPPYWAWPPRFIDALKWLPKYLFPWNAYFMATALAYWYFVIPDFEVMKTLSWGWALRLYAVNAAAVFVTYGAVELVYYARRKQGTRFKYNARFPSDHPSSVFWFKSQNIDNFLRTFLSGISMWTAVEVLMLYAFANGYAPWLGWADHPLYLAVLVFVAPAIHEVHFFLIHRLIHTPFLYKWVHQVHHHSVNPSPWSSLSMHPVEAFLYHAVALWHLVIPSNPLIALFQLHIAGFGALNGHFGFDKLEITEGRALDGEAFSHYLHHKYFTVNYGGDGLIPLDKWFGSWHDGGPEAEAAMRERSRRKRDRSKPERRSAAGAA
;
A
#
# COMPACT_ATOMS: atom_id res chain seq x y z
N MET A 1 -14.54 -19.57 12.07
CA MET A 1 -13.68 -20.69 11.59
C MET A 1 -12.60 -20.96 12.63
N ASP A 2 -12.00 -22.14 12.65
CA ASP A 2 -10.78 -22.39 13.45
C ASP A 2 -9.57 -21.91 12.64
N ASP A 3 -8.91 -20.85 13.12
CA ASP A 3 -7.78 -20.24 12.39
C ASP A 3 -6.56 -21.15 12.42
N LEU A 4 -6.29 -21.89 13.50
CA LEU A 4 -5.13 -22.79 13.66
C LEU A 4 -5.01 -23.88 12.58
N ARG A 5 -6.09 -24.15 11.84
CA ARG A 5 -6.05 -25.02 10.65
C ARG A 5 -5.25 -24.41 9.49
N PHE A 6 -5.11 -23.09 9.46
CA PHE A 6 -4.51 -22.29 8.38
C PHE A 6 -3.14 -21.70 8.72
N GLY A 7 -2.67 -21.81 9.96
CA GLY A 7 -1.44 -21.18 10.42
C GLY A 7 -1.17 -21.45 11.89
N THR A 8 -0.24 -20.70 12.46
CA THR A 8 0.22 -20.88 13.85
C THR A 8 0.28 -19.54 14.58
N ARG A 9 0.17 -19.60 15.91
CA ARG A 9 0.44 -18.47 16.80
C ARG A 9 1.67 -18.74 17.64
N ASP A 10 2.50 -17.72 17.82
CA ASP A 10 3.56 -17.77 18.83
C ASP A 10 3.04 -17.43 20.23
N GLU A 11 3.89 -17.57 21.24
CA GLU A 11 3.58 -17.29 22.65
C GLU A 11 3.17 -15.83 22.90
N ARG A 12 3.55 -14.91 22.01
CA ARG A 12 3.19 -13.49 22.09
C ARG A 12 1.87 -13.18 21.38
N GLY A 13 1.24 -14.19 20.78
CA GLY A 13 -0.02 -14.10 20.05
C GLY A 13 0.11 -13.62 18.61
N TYR A 14 1.33 -13.58 18.05
CA TYR A 14 1.52 -13.22 16.65
C TYR A 14 1.12 -14.38 15.73
N TRP A 15 0.25 -14.09 14.77
CA TRP A 15 -0.23 -15.05 13.78
C TRP A 15 0.72 -15.11 12.58
N SER A 16 1.04 -16.32 12.14
CA SER A 16 1.74 -16.59 10.89
C SER A 16 0.94 -17.61 10.07
N PRO A 17 0.53 -17.27 8.83
CA PRO A 17 -0.14 -18.21 7.94
C PRO A 17 0.80 -19.37 7.57
N ARG A 18 0.21 -20.57 7.38
CA ARG A 18 0.94 -21.74 6.86
C ARG A 18 1.26 -21.56 5.37
N ALA A 19 0.38 -20.90 4.64
CA ALA A 19 0.63 -20.51 3.26
C ALA A 19 1.71 -19.42 3.25
N ARG A 20 2.84 -19.71 2.61
CA ARG A 20 3.92 -18.74 2.43
C ARG A 20 3.56 -17.76 1.33
N LEU A 21 4.11 -16.54 1.43
CA LEU A 21 4.06 -15.59 0.32
C LEU A 21 4.73 -16.21 -0.90
N ALA A 22 4.02 -16.20 -2.03
CA ALA A 22 4.48 -16.79 -3.28
C ALA A 22 4.80 -15.70 -4.30
N ILE A 23 5.80 -15.96 -5.13
CA ILE A 23 6.03 -15.13 -6.32
C ILE A 23 5.02 -15.52 -7.39
N PRO A 24 4.50 -14.56 -8.16
CA PRO A 24 3.63 -14.85 -9.28
C PRO A 24 4.26 -15.83 -10.29
N PRO A 25 3.47 -16.76 -10.85
CA PRO A 25 3.99 -17.87 -11.65
C PRO A 25 4.70 -17.44 -12.95
N TYR A 26 4.44 -16.25 -13.47
CA TYR A 26 5.12 -15.72 -14.66
C TYR A 26 6.58 -15.29 -14.41
N TRP A 27 7.01 -15.21 -13.15
CA TRP A 27 8.43 -15.02 -12.79
C TRP A 27 9.17 -16.34 -12.48
N ALA A 28 8.49 -17.49 -12.63
CA ALA A 28 9.11 -18.78 -12.38
C ALA A 28 10.13 -19.15 -13.46
N TRP A 29 11.20 -19.83 -13.07
CA TRP A 29 12.13 -20.49 -13.98
C TRP A 29 12.15 -22.00 -13.67
N PRO A 30 11.80 -22.87 -14.63
CA PRO A 30 11.36 -22.57 -16.00
C PRO A 30 9.99 -21.86 -16.07
N PRO A 31 9.66 -21.13 -17.16
CA PRO A 31 8.40 -20.40 -17.29
C PRO A 31 7.16 -21.28 -17.17
N ARG A 32 6.19 -20.84 -16.36
CA ARG A 32 4.94 -21.57 -16.08
C ARG A 32 3.73 -20.89 -16.72
N PHE A 33 3.62 -20.93 -18.04
CA PHE A 33 2.60 -20.20 -18.80
C PHE A 33 1.15 -20.54 -18.40
N ILE A 34 0.84 -21.82 -18.21
CA ILE A 34 -0.50 -22.26 -17.81
C ILE A 34 -0.88 -21.66 -16.44
N ASP A 35 0.07 -21.61 -15.51
CA ASP A 35 -0.18 -21.05 -14.19
C ASP A 35 -0.29 -19.52 -14.22
N ALA A 36 0.45 -18.85 -15.12
CA ALA A 36 0.27 -17.43 -15.38
C ALA A 36 -1.13 -17.11 -15.92
N LEU A 37 -1.67 -17.92 -16.84
CA LEU A 37 -3.03 -17.78 -17.33
C LEU A 37 -4.08 -18.03 -16.23
N LYS A 38 -3.86 -19.05 -15.38
CA LYS A 38 -4.74 -19.32 -14.22
C LYS A 38 -4.68 -18.23 -13.15
N TRP A 39 -3.61 -17.44 -13.11
CA TRP A 39 -3.45 -16.33 -12.18
C TRP A 39 -4.15 -15.05 -12.67
N LEU A 40 -4.40 -14.91 -13.97
CA LEU A 40 -5.03 -13.72 -14.57
C LEU A 40 -6.39 -13.34 -13.95
N PRO A 41 -7.30 -14.28 -13.61
CA PRO A 41 -8.54 -13.92 -12.91
C PRO A 41 -8.28 -13.28 -11.54
N LYS A 42 -7.27 -13.75 -10.78
CA LYS A 42 -6.87 -13.16 -9.49
C LYS A 42 -6.28 -11.77 -9.69
N TYR A 43 -5.54 -11.57 -10.78
CA TYR A 43 -5.01 -10.26 -11.12
C TYR A 43 -6.12 -9.24 -11.38
N LEU A 44 -7.15 -9.63 -12.12
CA LEU A 44 -8.25 -8.73 -12.45
C LEU A 44 -9.22 -8.55 -11.29
N PHE A 45 -9.52 -9.61 -10.53
CA PHE A 45 -10.56 -9.62 -9.50
C PHE A 45 -10.06 -10.07 -8.12
N PRO A 46 -10.62 -9.49 -7.04
CA PRO A 46 -11.64 -8.44 -7.03
C PRO A 46 -11.06 -7.02 -7.10
N TRP A 47 -9.79 -6.84 -6.74
CA TRP A 47 -9.26 -5.52 -6.38
C TRP A 47 -9.05 -4.59 -7.57
N ASN A 48 -8.36 -5.03 -8.63
CA ASN A 48 -8.17 -4.18 -9.80
C ASN A 48 -9.50 -3.83 -10.49
N ALA A 49 -10.45 -4.76 -10.54
CA ALA A 49 -11.80 -4.49 -11.00
C ALA A 49 -12.52 -3.46 -10.11
N TYR A 50 -12.37 -3.55 -8.78
CA TYR A 50 -12.92 -2.57 -7.85
C TYR A 50 -12.31 -1.17 -8.05
N PHE A 51 -10.98 -1.06 -8.17
CA PHE A 51 -10.31 0.22 -8.41
C PHE A 51 -10.67 0.83 -9.78
N MET A 52 -10.82 0.00 -10.81
CA MET A 52 -11.29 0.46 -12.12
C MET A 52 -12.75 0.92 -12.05
N ALA A 53 -13.62 0.18 -11.36
CA ALA A 53 -15.03 0.55 -11.20
C ALA A 53 -15.18 1.88 -10.45
N THR A 54 -14.40 2.12 -9.40
CA THR A 54 -14.42 3.39 -8.68
C THR A 54 -13.84 4.53 -9.52
N ALA A 55 -12.75 4.30 -10.27
CA ALA A 55 -12.21 5.30 -11.20
C ALA A 55 -13.20 5.68 -12.31
N LEU A 56 -13.93 4.71 -12.87
CA LEU A 56 -15.01 4.95 -13.83
C LEU A 56 -16.16 5.73 -13.19
N ALA A 57 -16.58 5.37 -11.98
CA ALA A 57 -17.61 6.11 -11.26
C ALA A 57 -17.19 7.57 -11.01
N TYR A 58 -15.92 7.80 -10.66
CA TYR A 58 -15.38 9.14 -10.54
C TYR A 58 -15.43 9.87 -11.87
N TRP A 59 -14.92 9.25 -12.94
CA TRP A 59 -14.89 9.84 -14.28
C TRP A 59 -16.25 10.34 -14.74
N TYR A 60 -17.31 9.55 -14.53
CA TYR A 60 -18.65 9.89 -15.03
C TYR A 60 -19.48 10.76 -14.09
N PHE A 61 -19.24 10.75 -12.77
CA PHE A 61 -20.12 11.41 -11.80
C PHE A 61 -19.43 12.46 -10.93
N VAL A 62 -18.10 12.43 -10.84
CA VAL A 62 -17.31 13.23 -9.89
C VAL A 62 -16.37 14.18 -10.61
N ILE A 63 -15.66 13.75 -11.64
CA ILE A 63 -14.72 14.62 -12.33
C ILE A 63 -15.49 15.74 -13.03
N PRO A 64 -15.08 17.02 -12.87
CA PRO A 64 -15.78 18.13 -13.49
C PRO A 64 -15.52 18.17 -15.00
N ASP A 65 -16.34 18.92 -15.71
CA ASP A 65 -16.22 19.09 -17.16
C ASP A 65 -14.84 19.63 -17.55
N PHE A 66 -14.43 19.31 -18.79
CA PHE A 66 -13.15 19.69 -19.36
C PHE A 66 -12.82 21.18 -19.21
N GLU A 67 -13.76 22.07 -19.50
CA GLU A 67 -13.56 23.52 -19.40
C GLU A 67 -13.34 23.99 -17.95
N VAL A 68 -13.95 23.32 -16.97
CA VAL A 68 -13.74 23.63 -15.54
C VAL A 68 -12.32 23.25 -15.11
N MET A 69 -11.83 22.10 -15.57
CA MET A 69 -10.49 21.61 -15.23
C MET A 69 -9.36 22.50 -15.77
N LYS A 70 -9.62 23.33 -16.80
CA LYS A 70 -8.61 24.26 -17.34
C LYS A 70 -8.18 25.34 -16.35
N THR A 71 -9.02 25.66 -15.36
CA THR A 71 -8.72 26.69 -14.36
C THR A 71 -8.72 26.12 -12.95
N LEU A 72 -7.61 26.27 -12.24
CA LEU A 72 -7.53 25.88 -10.83
C LEU A 72 -8.47 26.76 -9.99
N SER A 73 -9.33 26.12 -9.21
CA SER A 73 -10.18 26.82 -8.24
C SER A 73 -10.47 25.92 -7.05
N TRP A 74 -10.71 26.55 -5.89
CA TRP A 74 -11.04 25.83 -4.67
C TRP A 74 -12.36 25.07 -4.77
N GLY A 75 -13.32 25.51 -5.60
CA GLY A 75 -14.65 24.89 -5.67
C GLY A 75 -14.62 23.41 -6.04
N TRP A 76 -14.03 23.08 -7.20
CA TRP A 76 -13.97 21.68 -7.64
C TRP A 76 -12.90 20.88 -6.90
N ALA A 77 -11.79 21.51 -6.48
CA ALA A 77 -10.76 20.85 -5.66
C ALA A 77 -11.31 20.40 -4.29
N LEU A 78 -12.08 21.25 -3.61
CA LEU A 78 -12.73 20.91 -2.34
C LEU A 78 -13.86 19.88 -2.54
N ARG A 79 -14.56 19.90 -3.68
CA ARG A 79 -15.53 18.85 -4.02
C ARG A 79 -14.84 17.49 -4.18
N LEU A 80 -13.71 17.42 -4.89
CA LEU A 80 -12.93 16.18 -5.02
C LEU A 80 -12.44 15.69 -3.66
N TYR A 81 -11.91 16.60 -2.83
CA TYR A 81 -11.51 16.26 -1.45
C TYR A 81 -12.68 15.68 -0.66
N ALA A 82 -13.86 16.31 -0.71
CA ALA A 82 -15.04 15.85 0.02
C ALA A 82 -15.49 14.46 -0.45
N VAL A 83 -15.45 14.18 -1.77
CA VAL A 83 -15.80 12.87 -2.31
C VAL A 83 -14.76 11.81 -1.92
N ASN A 84 -13.46 12.10 -2.04
CA ASN A 84 -12.39 11.23 -1.58
C ASN A 84 -12.51 10.93 -0.07
N ALA A 85 -12.74 11.96 0.74
CA ALA A 85 -12.97 11.86 2.17
C ALA A 85 -14.17 10.96 2.49
N ALA A 86 -15.30 11.14 1.81
CA ALA A 86 -16.49 10.32 2.01
C ALA A 86 -16.25 8.86 1.57
N ALA A 87 -15.62 8.63 0.42
CA ALA A 87 -15.34 7.30 -0.09
C ALA A 87 -14.37 6.52 0.82
N VAL A 88 -13.29 7.18 1.28
CA VAL A 88 -12.36 6.59 2.25
C VAL A 88 -13.05 6.36 3.59
N PHE A 89 -13.86 7.31 4.08
CA PHE A 89 -14.61 7.14 5.32
C PHE A 89 -15.48 5.88 5.28
N VAL A 90 -16.24 5.70 4.19
CA VAL A 90 -17.13 4.55 4.02
C VAL A 90 -16.34 3.24 3.91
N THR A 91 -15.32 3.20 3.05
CA THR A 91 -14.57 1.97 2.77
C THR A 91 -13.71 1.54 3.96
N TYR A 92 -12.88 2.44 4.49
CA TYR A 92 -11.96 2.14 5.58
C TYR A 92 -12.75 2.01 6.89
N GLY A 93 -13.71 2.92 7.10
CA GLY A 93 -14.57 2.91 8.27
C GLY A 93 -15.47 1.69 8.35
N ALA A 94 -15.94 1.12 7.23
CA ALA A 94 -16.69 -0.14 7.24
C ALA A 94 -15.83 -1.30 7.76
N VAL A 95 -14.58 -1.41 7.29
CA VAL A 95 -13.65 -2.46 7.77
C VAL A 95 -13.28 -2.23 9.23
N GLU A 96 -12.97 -1.00 9.61
CA GLU A 96 -12.69 -0.65 11.01
C GLU A 96 -13.88 -0.99 11.91
N LEU A 97 -15.09 -0.57 11.54
CA LEU A 97 -16.31 -0.80 12.32
C LEU A 97 -16.56 -2.30 12.53
N VAL A 98 -16.47 -3.10 11.47
CA VAL A 98 -16.80 -4.53 11.53
C VAL A 98 -15.73 -5.33 12.26
N TYR A 99 -14.45 -5.13 11.92
CA TYR A 99 -13.38 -6.02 12.37
C TYR A 99 -12.58 -5.48 13.57
N TYR A 100 -12.58 -4.16 13.82
CA TYR A 100 -11.83 -3.55 14.92
C TYR A 100 -12.74 -3.06 16.05
N ALA A 101 -13.83 -2.35 15.74
CA ALA A 101 -14.76 -1.85 16.76
C ALA A 101 -15.70 -2.94 17.26
N ARG A 102 -16.42 -3.63 16.34
CA ARG A 102 -17.31 -4.74 16.69
C ARG A 102 -16.58 -6.06 16.92
N ARG A 103 -15.32 -6.16 16.49
CA ARG A 103 -14.46 -7.36 16.61
C ARG A 103 -15.17 -8.63 16.15
N LYS A 104 -15.85 -8.59 15.00
CA LYS A 104 -16.70 -9.69 14.49
C LYS A 104 -16.05 -11.07 14.58
N GLN A 105 -14.74 -11.16 14.29
CA GLN A 105 -13.97 -12.41 14.35
C GLN A 105 -13.01 -12.53 15.54
N GLY A 106 -13.09 -11.61 16.51
CA GLY A 106 -12.16 -11.50 17.61
C GLY A 106 -10.71 -11.42 17.11
N THR A 107 -9.82 -12.20 17.72
CA THR A 107 -8.41 -12.27 17.32
C THR A 107 -8.14 -13.27 16.19
N ARG A 108 -9.14 -14.03 15.73
CA ARG A 108 -8.93 -15.06 14.70
C ARG A 108 -8.34 -14.44 13.43
N PHE A 109 -7.32 -15.09 12.87
CA PHE A 109 -6.52 -14.61 11.73
C PHE A 109 -5.81 -13.26 11.94
N LYS A 110 -5.91 -12.61 13.11
CA LYS A 110 -5.25 -11.33 13.36
C LYS A 110 -3.75 -11.54 13.52
N TYR A 111 -2.95 -10.82 12.72
CA TYR A 111 -1.49 -10.91 12.74
C TYR A 111 -0.88 -10.58 14.10
N ASN A 112 -1.42 -9.58 14.78
CA ASN A 112 -1.09 -9.26 16.16
C ASN A 112 -2.38 -9.36 16.98
N ALA A 113 -2.40 -10.22 18.01
CA ALA A 113 -3.59 -10.43 18.83
C ALA A 113 -4.11 -9.16 19.53
N ARG A 114 -3.26 -8.14 19.69
CA ARG A 114 -3.63 -6.86 20.29
C ARG A 114 -4.44 -6.00 19.32
N PHE A 115 -5.44 -5.30 19.83
CA PHE A 115 -6.16 -4.27 19.09
C PHE A 115 -5.55 -2.89 19.40
N PRO A 116 -5.22 -2.06 18.39
CA PRO A 116 -4.62 -0.75 18.61
C PRO A 116 -5.40 0.15 19.58
N SER A 117 -6.73 0.06 19.56
CA SER A 117 -7.62 0.83 20.45
C SER A 117 -7.40 0.57 21.94
N ASP A 118 -6.85 -0.58 22.31
CA ASP A 118 -6.73 -1.02 23.71
C ASP A 118 -5.38 -0.62 24.32
N HIS A 119 -4.50 0.02 23.54
CA HIS A 119 -3.13 0.31 23.93
C HIS A 119 -2.77 1.78 23.67
N PRO A 120 -3.11 2.66 24.62
CA PRO A 120 -2.74 4.06 24.53
C PRO A 120 -1.22 4.23 24.49
N SER A 121 -0.72 5.12 23.63
CA SER A 121 0.71 5.38 23.49
C SER A 121 0.99 6.83 23.15
N SER A 122 1.98 7.44 23.82
CA SER A 122 2.35 8.85 23.63
C SER A 122 2.97 9.18 22.26
N VAL A 123 3.29 8.16 21.45
CA VAL A 123 3.74 8.38 20.07
C VAL A 123 2.62 8.90 19.17
N PHE A 124 1.36 8.60 19.50
CA PHE A 124 0.18 9.00 18.73
C PHE A 124 -0.48 10.24 19.33
N TRP A 125 -1.10 11.05 18.47
CA TRP A 125 -1.98 12.15 18.91
C TRP A 125 -3.07 11.64 19.85
N PHE A 126 -3.33 12.40 20.92
CA PHE A 126 -4.31 12.05 21.97
C PHE A 126 -4.06 10.69 22.62
N LYS A 127 -2.83 10.17 22.52
CA LYS A 127 -2.44 8.82 22.94
C LYS A 127 -3.24 7.70 22.27
N SER A 128 -3.87 7.94 21.12
CA SER A 128 -4.75 6.98 20.43
C SER A 128 -4.31 6.78 18.99
N GLN A 129 -3.83 5.58 18.66
CA GLN A 129 -3.46 5.22 17.29
C GLN A 129 -4.62 5.44 16.32
N ASN A 130 -5.84 5.06 16.73
CA ASN A 130 -7.04 5.19 15.91
C ASN A 130 -7.36 6.66 15.58
N ILE A 131 -7.33 7.55 16.58
CA ILE A 131 -7.65 8.97 16.37
C ILE A 131 -6.55 9.64 15.54
N ASP A 132 -5.29 9.38 15.88
CA ASP A 132 -4.15 9.93 15.14
C ASP A 132 -4.18 9.51 13.67
N ASN A 133 -4.33 8.21 13.41
CA ASN A 133 -4.36 7.68 12.06
C ASN A 133 -5.57 8.13 11.25
N PHE A 134 -6.74 8.21 11.88
CA PHE A 134 -7.92 8.80 11.26
C PHE A 134 -7.64 10.25 10.86
N LEU A 135 -7.18 11.09 11.79
CA LEU A 135 -6.92 12.51 11.49
C LEU A 135 -5.84 12.68 10.43
N ARG A 136 -4.74 11.92 10.46
CA ARG A 136 -3.68 11.98 9.44
C ARG A 136 -4.17 11.51 8.08
N THR A 137 -5.04 10.49 8.02
CA THR A 137 -5.66 10.06 6.77
C THR A 137 -6.40 11.23 6.10
N PHE A 138 -7.23 11.97 6.84
CA PHE A 138 -8.00 13.07 6.26
C PHE A 138 -7.16 14.33 6.03
N LEU A 139 -6.34 14.73 7.01
CA LEU A 139 -5.59 15.98 6.95
C LEU A 139 -4.36 15.91 6.03
N SER A 140 -3.75 14.73 5.89
CA SER A 140 -2.52 14.53 5.11
C SER A 140 -2.76 13.62 3.91
N GLY A 141 -3.14 12.35 4.14
CA GLY A 141 -3.27 11.34 3.08
C GLY A 141 -4.20 11.77 1.94
N ILE A 142 -5.45 12.07 2.27
CA ILE A 142 -6.50 12.45 1.32
C ILE A 142 -6.25 13.84 0.74
N SER A 143 -5.72 14.77 1.54
CA SER A 143 -5.32 16.11 1.06
C SER A 143 -4.28 16.01 -0.06
N MET A 144 -3.23 15.20 0.13
CA MET A 144 -2.17 15.05 -0.86
C MET A 144 -2.60 14.20 -2.05
N TRP A 145 -3.44 13.17 -1.85
CA TRP A 145 -4.11 12.48 -2.96
C TRP A 145 -4.86 13.50 -3.82
N THR A 146 -5.77 14.26 -3.22
CA THR A 146 -6.61 15.23 -3.94
C THR A 146 -5.75 16.28 -4.64
N ALA A 147 -4.67 16.74 -4.02
CA ALA A 147 -3.74 17.67 -4.66
C ALA A 147 -3.14 17.08 -5.95
N VAL A 148 -2.64 15.84 -5.91
CA VAL A 148 -2.10 15.16 -7.10
C VAL A 148 -3.20 14.95 -8.16
N GLU A 149 -4.39 14.54 -7.74
CA GLU A 149 -5.55 14.36 -8.63
C GLU A 149 -5.91 15.66 -9.36
N VAL A 150 -6.07 16.76 -8.63
CA VAL A 150 -6.34 18.10 -9.16
C VAL A 150 -5.26 18.52 -10.15
N LEU A 151 -3.99 18.36 -9.80
CA LEU A 151 -2.86 18.74 -10.65
C LEU A 151 -2.81 17.93 -11.94
N MET A 152 -3.08 16.62 -11.87
CA MET A 152 -3.09 15.76 -13.05
C MET A 152 -4.26 16.08 -13.98
N LEU A 153 -5.47 16.25 -13.44
CA LEU A 153 -6.64 16.64 -14.23
C LEU A 153 -6.44 18.00 -14.91
N TYR A 154 -5.89 18.97 -14.18
CA TYR A 154 -5.49 20.26 -14.73
C TYR A 154 -4.44 20.12 -15.84
N ALA A 155 -3.45 19.24 -15.66
CA ALA A 155 -2.40 18.99 -16.65
C ALA A 155 -2.96 18.39 -17.94
N PHE A 156 -3.87 17.42 -17.86
CA PHE A 156 -4.56 16.88 -19.03
C PHE A 156 -5.41 17.96 -19.72
N ALA A 157 -6.18 18.75 -18.97
CA ALA A 157 -7.07 19.76 -19.53
C ALA A 157 -6.36 20.90 -20.27
N ASN A 158 -5.12 21.21 -19.86
CA ASN A 158 -4.29 22.26 -20.45
C ASN A 158 -3.25 21.73 -21.46
N GLY A 159 -3.27 20.43 -21.77
CA GLY A 159 -2.32 19.83 -22.72
C GLY A 159 -0.88 19.71 -22.21
N TYR A 160 -0.65 19.84 -20.89
CA TYR A 160 0.65 19.51 -20.27
C TYR A 160 0.89 18.01 -20.17
N ALA A 161 -0.17 17.20 -20.25
CA ALA A 161 -0.14 15.75 -20.33
C ALA A 161 -0.84 15.28 -21.62
N PRO A 162 -0.35 14.23 -22.31
CA PRO A 162 -1.04 13.71 -23.49
C PRO A 162 -2.38 13.10 -23.11
N TRP A 163 -3.48 13.61 -23.67
CA TRP A 163 -4.83 13.04 -23.51
C TRP A 163 -5.22 12.26 -24.76
N LEU A 164 -4.86 10.97 -24.80
CA LEU A 164 -5.20 10.07 -25.90
C LEU A 164 -6.67 9.64 -25.87
N GLY A 165 -7.32 9.62 -27.02
CA GLY A 165 -8.67 9.12 -27.21
C GLY A 165 -8.73 7.59 -27.30
N TRP A 166 -9.76 6.99 -26.71
CA TRP A 166 -10.00 5.54 -26.79
C TRP A 166 -10.35 5.05 -28.20
N ALA A 167 -10.98 5.89 -29.02
CA ALA A 167 -11.31 5.55 -30.40
C ALA A 167 -10.06 5.40 -31.27
N ASP A 168 -9.07 6.26 -31.07
CA ASP A 168 -7.84 6.30 -31.88
C ASP A 168 -6.78 5.31 -31.37
N HIS A 169 -6.77 5.05 -30.05
CA HIS A 169 -5.72 4.25 -29.40
C HIS A 169 -6.24 3.12 -28.49
N PRO A 170 -7.23 2.31 -28.90
CA PRO A 170 -7.90 1.35 -28.02
C PRO A 170 -6.95 0.28 -27.46
N LEU A 171 -6.11 -0.32 -28.31
CA LEU A 171 -5.19 -1.39 -27.89
C LEU A 171 -4.10 -0.86 -26.95
N TYR A 172 -3.53 0.30 -27.27
CA TYR A 172 -2.48 0.90 -26.46
C TYR A 172 -3.00 1.26 -25.06
N LEU A 173 -4.16 1.92 -24.97
CA LEU A 173 -4.75 2.29 -23.69
C LEU A 173 -5.22 1.06 -22.89
N ALA A 174 -5.71 0.01 -23.56
CA ALA A 174 -6.05 -1.26 -22.89
C ALA A 174 -4.81 -1.94 -22.29
N VAL A 175 -3.69 -1.97 -23.03
CA VAL A 175 -2.40 -2.48 -22.52
C VAL A 175 -1.92 -1.61 -21.35
N LEU A 176 -2.04 -0.28 -21.44
CA LEU A 176 -1.62 0.61 -20.37
C LEU A 176 -2.46 0.40 -19.09
N VAL A 177 -3.78 0.19 -19.21
CA VAL A 177 -4.62 -0.23 -18.08
C VAL A 177 -4.13 -1.56 -17.49
N PHE A 178 -3.83 -2.54 -18.35
CA PHE A 178 -3.32 -3.83 -17.90
C PHE A 178 -1.95 -3.74 -17.22
N VAL A 179 -1.10 -2.78 -17.58
CA VAL A 179 0.23 -2.60 -16.99
C VAL A 179 0.21 -1.64 -15.79
N ALA A 180 -0.85 -0.84 -15.62
CA ALA A 180 -0.93 0.19 -14.59
C ALA A 180 -0.69 -0.31 -13.15
N PRO A 181 -1.21 -1.48 -12.71
CA PRO A 181 -0.86 -2.04 -11.39
C PRO A 181 0.63 -2.37 -11.23
N ALA A 182 1.31 -2.77 -12.31
CA ALA A 182 2.76 -3.04 -12.30
C ALA A 182 3.56 -1.74 -12.15
N ILE A 183 3.14 -0.68 -12.84
CA ILE A 183 3.73 0.66 -12.68
C ILE A 183 3.54 1.13 -11.22
N HIS A 184 2.36 0.92 -10.64
CA HIS A 184 2.09 1.25 -9.24
C HIS A 184 3.03 0.51 -8.29
N GLU A 185 3.19 -0.80 -8.45
CA GLU A 185 4.08 -1.59 -7.60
C GLU A 185 5.55 -1.15 -7.70
N VAL A 186 6.06 -0.92 -8.91
CA VAL A 186 7.43 -0.42 -9.09
C VAL A 186 7.60 0.95 -8.45
N HIS A 187 6.66 1.86 -8.68
CA HIS A 187 6.69 3.20 -8.10
C HIS A 187 6.67 3.13 -6.57
N PHE A 188 5.74 2.36 -6.00
CA PHE A 188 5.64 2.17 -4.56
C PHE A 188 6.93 1.60 -3.99
N PHE A 189 7.48 0.54 -4.56
CA PHE A 189 8.74 -0.05 -4.10
C PHE A 189 9.90 0.96 -4.08
N LEU A 190 10.05 1.75 -5.13
CA LEU A 190 11.13 2.74 -5.24
C LEU A 190 11.00 3.84 -4.18
N ILE A 191 9.80 4.43 -4.06
CA ILE A 191 9.52 5.48 -3.07
C ILE A 191 9.64 4.91 -1.66
N HIS A 192 9.06 3.75 -1.40
CA HIS A 192 9.06 3.12 -0.10
C HIS A 192 10.49 2.80 0.36
N ARG A 193 11.32 2.22 -0.52
CA ARG A 193 12.73 1.99 -0.20
C ARG A 193 13.52 3.30 -0.01
N LEU A 194 13.22 4.35 -0.77
CA LEU A 194 13.83 5.67 -0.61
C LEU A 194 13.50 6.28 0.76
N ILE A 195 12.24 6.26 1.18
CA ILE A 195 11.81 6.84 2.46
C ILE A 195 12.29 6.02 3.68
N HIS A 196 12.81 4.81 3.48
CA HIS A 196 13.55 4.04 4.49
C HIS A 196 15.04 4.40 4.64
N THR A 197 15.53 5.38 3.88
CA THR A 197 16.86 5.96 4.14
C THR A 197 16.86 6.70 5.49
N PRO A 198 17.98 6.77 6.23
CA PRO A 198 17.96 7.23 7.63
C PRO A 198 17.33 8.61 7.86
N PHE A 199 17.55 9.56 6.95
CA PHE A 199 17.00 10.90 7.05
C PHE A 199 15.49 10.91 6.80
N LEU A 200 15.04 10.34 5.68
CA LEU A 200 13.62 10.31 5.32
C LEU A 200 12.85 9.42 6.28
N TYR A 201 13.43 8.33 6.78
CA TYR A 201 12.78 7.49 7.77
C TYR A 201 12.47 8.30 9.01
N LYS A 202 13.48 8.95 9.61
CA LYS A 202 13.32 9.70 10.86
C LYS A 202 12.27 10.82 10.78
N TRP A 203 12.20 11.54 9.66
CA TRP A 203 11.39 12.76 9.55
C TRP A 203 10.09 12.59 8.79
N VAL A 204 10.01 11.59 7.91
CA VAL A 204 8.87 11.38 7.02
C VAL A 204 8.19 10.06 7.36
N HIS A 205 8.90 8.93 7.16
CA HIS A 205 8.26 7.62 7.17
C HIS A 205 8.01 7.04 8.58
N GLN A 206 8.71 7.54 9.59
CA GLN A 206 8.54 7.09 10.97
C GLN A 206 7.09 7.34 11.46
N VAL A 207 6.41 8.37 10.95
CA VAL A 207 5.00 8.66 11.27
C VAL A 207 4.11 7.47 10.93
N HIS A 208 4.25 6.94 9.72
CA HIS A 208 3.52 5.76 9.28
C HIS A 208 3.90 4.52 10.11
N HIS A 209 5.21 4.36 10.35
CA HIS A 209 5.77 3.24 11.12
C HIS A 209 5.51 3.26 12.63
N HIS A 210 4.99 4.36 13.20
CA HIS A 210 4.47 4.32 14.57
C HIS A 210 3.38 3.26 14.71
N SER A 211 2.61 3.01 13.65
CA SER A 211 1.59 1.95 13.56
C SER A 211 2.20 0.57 13.31
N VAL A 212 3.05 0.08 14.20
CA VAL A 212 3.67 -1.27 14.14
C VAL A 212 2.62 -2.40 14.10
N ASN A 213 1.41 -2.13 14.59
CA ASN A 213 0.24 -2.97 14.42
C ASN A 213 -0.79 -2.25 13.53
N PRO A 214 -0.72 -2.44 12.20
CA PRO A 214 -1.62 -1.77 11.28
C PRO A 214 -3.12 -1.98 11.56
N SER A 215 -3.88 -0.93 11.26
CA SER A 215 -5.34 -0.91 11.18
C SER A 215 -5.82 -0.22 9.89
N PRO A 216 -7.09 -0.37 9.50
CA PRO A 216 -7.67 0.33 8.35
C PRO A 216 -7.34 1.83 8.31
N TRP A 217 -7.39 2.54 9.44
CA TRP A 217 -7.03 3.96 9.48
C TRP A 217 -5.53 4.24 9.29
N SER A 218 -4.63 3.29 9.54
CA SER A 218 -3.19 3.51 9.25
C SER A 218 -2.86 3.51 7.76
N SER A 219 -3.76 3.02 6.89
CA SER A 219 -3.47 2.81 5.46
C SER A 219 -3.01 4.08 4.73
N LEU A 220 -3.58 5.24 5.07
CA LEU A 220 -3.17 6.55 4.53
C LEU A 220 -2.71 7.51 5.64
N SER A 221 -2.41 6.98 6.83
CA SER A 221 -1.84 7.75 7.92
C SER A 221 -0.34 7.89 7.71
N MET A 222 0.05 9.00 7.10
CA MET A 222 1.44 9.24 6.74
C MET A 222 1.75 10.75 6.71
N HIS A 223 3.03 11.08 6.73
CA HIS A 223 3.51 12.44 6.58
C HIS A 223 3.13 13.02 5.20
N PRO A 224 2.84 14.32 5.03
CA PRO A 224 2.41 14.87 3.74
C PRO A 224 3.39 14.60 2.58
N VAL A 225 4.70 14.64 2.85
CA VAL A 225 5.72 14.28 1.84
C VAL A 225 5.58 12.83 1.39
N GLU A 226 5.35 11.89 2.32
CA GLU A 226 5.11 10.49 1.97
C GLU A 226 3.80 10.34 1.19
N ALA A 227 2.73 11.00 1.64
CA ALA A 227 1.44 10.96 0.96
C ALA A 227 1.53 11.50 -0.48
N PHE A 228 2.24 12.60 -0.69
CA PHE A 228 2.49 13.11 -2.03
C PHE A 228 3.29 12.12 -2.87
N LEU A 229 4.43 11.63 -2.36
CA LEU A 229 5.27 10.67 -3.08
C LEU A 229 4.54 9.36 -3.39
N TYR A 230 3.64 8.91 -2.51
CA TYR A 230 2.84 7.71 -2.73
C TYR A 230 1.82 7.88 -3.87
N HIS A 231 1.11 9.01 -3.89
CA HIS A 231 0.14 9.32 -4.95
C HIS A 231 0.79 9.85 -6.24
N ALA A 232 2.07 10.24 -6.18
CA ALA A 232 2.85 10.68 -7.34
C ALA A 232 3.00 9.61 -8.42
N VAL A 233 2.53 8.38 -8.19
CA VAL A 233 2.36 7.36 -9.22
C VAL A 233 1.61 7.91 -10.44
N ALA A 234 0.62 8.78 -10.24
CA ALA A 234 -0.13 9.39 -11.33
C ALA A 234 0.71 10.30 -12.24
N LEU A 235 1.83 10.84 -11.73
CA LEU A 235 2.73 11.71 -12.50
C LEU A 235 3.43 10.96 -13.64
N TRP A 236 3.48 9.62 -13.62
CA TRP A 236 3.97 8.83 -14.74
C TRP A 236 3.21 9.12 -16.04
N HIS A 237 1.96 9.57 -15.96
CA HIS A 237 1.15 9.92 -17.13
C HIS A 237 1.48 11.29 -17.74
N LEU A 238 2.41 12.04 -17.16
CA LEU A 238 3.02 13.22 -17.79
C LEU A 238 4.06 12.81 -18.85
N VAL A 239 4.68 11.63 -18.67
CA VAL A 239 5.75 11.13 -19.55
C VAL A 239 5.32 9.95 -20.41
N ILE A 240 4.41 9.11 -19.90
CA ILE A 240 3.76 8.04 -20.66
C ILE A 240 2.52 8.62 -21.32
N PRO A 241 2.42 8.64 -22.68
CA PRO A 241 1.18 9.04 -23.35
C PRO A 241 0.02 8.24 -22.80
N SER A 242 -1.05 8.90 -22.34
CA SER A 242 -2.06 8.26 -21.51
C SER A 242 -3.45 8.84 -21.72
N ASN A 243 -4.38 8.46 -20.86
CA ASN A 243 -5.71 9.01 -20.73
C ASN A 243 -5.96 9.33 -19.24
N PRO A 244 -6.66 10.43 -18.90
CA PRO A 244 -6.93 10.80 -17.51
C PRO A 244 -7.64 9.70 -16.70
N LEU A 245 -8.46 8.86 -17.34
CA LEU A 245 -9.09 7.71 -16.68
C LEU A 245 -8.05 6.72 -16.12
N ILE A 246 -6.93 6.53 -16.80
CA ILE A 246 -5.88 5.59 -16.36
C ILE A 246 -5.08 6.22 -15.19
N ALA A 247 -4.84 7.53 -15.23
CA ALA A 247 -4.24 8.25 -14.11
C ALA A 247 -5.14 8.17 -12.85
N LEU A 248 -6.45 8.34 -13.03
CA LEU A 248 -7.43 8.12 -11.96
C LEU A 248 -7.38 6.68 -11.46
N PHE A 249 -7.38 5.69 -12.35
CA PHE A 249 -7.24 4.29 -11.97
C PHE A 249 -6.02 4.03 -11.09
N GLN A 250 -4.85 4.59 -11.42
CA GLN A 250 -3.67 4.47 -10.56
C GLN A 250 -3.81 5.18 -9.20
N LEU A 251 -4.43 6.35 -9.17
CA LEU A 251 -4.75 7.02 -7.91
C LEU A 251 -5.71 6.20 -7.05
N HIS A 252 -6.63 5.46 -7.66
CA HIS A 252 -7.58 4.60 -6.96
C HIS A 252 -6.92 3.31 -6.46
N ILE A 253 -5.96 2.75 -7.21
CA ILE A 253 -5.08 1.67 -6.71
C ILE A 253 -4.33 2.16 -5.48
N ALA A 254 -3.67 3.33 -5.55
CA ALA A 254 -2.92 3.87 -4.41
C ALA A 254 -3.85 4.17 -3.22
N GLY A 255 -4.90 4.93 -3.47
CA GLY A 255 -5.82 5.46 -2.47
C GLY A 255 -6.62 4.38 -1.77
N PHE A 256 -7.32 3.50 -2.51
CA PHE A 256 -8.15 2.45 -1.92
C PHE A 256 -7.39 1.13 -1.67
N GLY A 257 -6.38 0.82 -2.50
CA GLY A 257 -5.61 -0.41 -2.37
C GLY A 257 -4.69 -0.43 -1.16
N ALA A 258 -4.32 0.73 -0.60
CA ALA A 258 -3.57 0.79 0.65
C ALA A 258 -4.25 -0.01 1.77
N LEU A 259 -5.58 -0.08 1.79
CA LEU A 259 -6.35 -0.86 2.75
C LEU A 259 -6.03 -2.35 2.72
N ASN A 260 -5.73 -2.92 1.54
CA ASN A 260 -5.43 -4.34 1.36
C ASN A 260 -4.20 -4.77 2.17
N GLY A 261 -3.21 -3.87 2.29
CA GLY A 261 -2.01 -4.06 3.11
C GLY A 261 -2.24 -3.88 4.62
N HIS A 262 -3.37 -3.31 5.02
CA HIS A 262 -3.61 -2.78 6.36
C HIS A 262 -4.82 -3.37 7.09
N PHE A 263 -5.44 -4.41 6.52
CA PHE A 263 -6.50 -5.15 7.20
C PHE A 263 -6.08 -5.65 8.58
N GLY A 264 -4.81 -6.00 8.77
CA GLY A 264 -4.29 -6.55 10.03
C GLY A 264 -4.76 -7.99 10.33
N PHE A 265 -5.39 -8.64 9.35
CA PHE A 265 -5.84 -10.03 9.38
C PHE A 265 -5.37 -10.78 8.12
N ASP A 266 -5.07 -12.07 8.30
CA ASP A 266 -4.80 -13.03 7.23
C ASP A 266 -6.05 -13.40 6.43
N LYS A 267 -7.21 -13.39 7.09
CA LYS A 267 -8.52 -13.60 6.47
C LYS A 267 -9.58 -12.74 7.13
N LEU A 268 -10.52 -12.25 6.35
CA LEU A 268 -11.69 -11.48 6.83
C LEU A 268 -12.95 -12.34 6.72
N GLU A 269 -13.52 -12.74 7.86
CA GLU A 269 -14.72 -13.58 7.94
C GLU A 269 -15.98 -12.79 7.50
N ILE A 270 -16.51 -13.12 6.32
CA ILE A 270 -17.72 -12.50 5.76
C ILE A 270 -18.98 -13.13 6.35
N THR A 271 -19.02 -14.46 6.41
CA THR A 271 -20.09 -15.23 7.06
C THR A 271 -19.48 -16.40 7.81
N GLU A 272 -20.30 -17.18 8.50
CA GLU A 272 -19.86 -18.47 9.02
C GLU A 272 -19.34 -19.34 7.86
N GLY A 273 -18.13 -19.86 8.01
CA GLY A 273 -17.49 -20.73 7.01
C GLY A 273 -16.96 -20.05 5.73
N ARG A 274 -17.15 -18.74 5.54
CA ARG A 274 -16.66 -18.00 4.35
C ARG A 274 -15.83 -16.79 4.75
N ALA A 275 -14.61 -16.71 4.24
CA ALA A 275 -13.74 -15.54 4.39
C ALA A 275 -13.19 -15.05 3.05
N LEU A 276 -12.82 -13.78 3.03
CA LEU A 276 -11.94 -13.20 2.03
C LEU A 276 -10.50 -13.42 2.48
N ASP A 277 -9.63 -13.83 1.55
CA ASP A 277 -8.19 -13.89 1.81
C ASP A 277 -7.62 -12.46 1.93
N GLY A 278 -6.89 -12.20 3.01
CA GLY A 278 -6.15 -10.97 3.20
C GLY A 278 -4.83 -11.01 2.44
N GLU A 279 -4.41 -9.88 1.88
CA GLU A 279 -3.12 -9.73 1.18
C GLU A 279 -2.10 -8.95 2.03
N ALA A 280 -2.46 -8.66 3.29
CA ALA A 280 -1.72 -7.83 4.22
C ALA A 280 -0.48 -8.49 4.85
N PHE A 281 -0.21 -9.79 4.67
CA PHE A 281 0.86 -10.45 5.45
C PHE A 281 2.25 -9.91 5.11
N SER A 282 2.54 -9.68 3.82
CA SER A 282 3.81 -9.11 3.36
C SER A 282 4.09 -7.76 4.03
N HIS A 283 3.09 -6.88 4.02
CA HIS A 283 3.16 -5.55 4.59
C HIS A 283 3.13 -5.56 6.12
N TYR A 284 2.42 -6.50 6.75
CA TYR A 284 2.50 -6.71 8.19
C TYR A 284 3.92 -7.08 8.64
N LEU A 285 4.61 -7.99 7.92
CA LEU A 285 6.01 -8.31 8.20
C LEU A 285 6.92 -7.09 8.01
N HIS A 286 6.62 -6.24 7.02
CA HIS A 286 7.29 -4.97 6.85
C HIS A 286 7.15 -4.07 8.09
N HIS A 287 5.93 -3.83 8.60
CA HIS A 287 5.73 -3.06 9.83
C HIS A 287 6.36 -3.71 11.07
N LYS A 288 6.44 -5.04 11.11
CA LYS A 288 7.06 -5.79 12.22
C LYS A 288 8.58 -5.67 12.24
N TYR A 289 9.23 -5.69 11.08
CA TYR A 289 10.69 -5.83 10.96
C TYR A 289 11.41 -4.65 10.28
N PHE A 290 10.68 -3.73 9.66
CA PHE A 290 11.10 -2.48 9.00
C PHE A 290 12.10 -2.61 7.84
N THR A 291 12.75 -3.76 7.67
CA THR A 291 13.91 -3.96 6.78
C THR A 291 13.65 -5.01 5.69
N VAL A 292 12.39 -5.40 5.52
CA VAL A 292 11.93 -6.43 4.59
C VAL A 292 10.69 -5.98 3.86
N ASN A 293 10.39 -6.57 2.70
CA ASN A 293 9.12 -6.38 1.97
C ASN A 293 8.74 -4.91 1.73
N TYR A 294 9.56 -4.19 0.97
CA TYR A 294 9.27 -2.81 0.56
C TYR A 294 8.22 -2.73 -0.56
N GLY A 295 7.96 -3.82 -1.28
CA GLY A 295 6.93 -3.91 -2.31
C GLY A 295 5.52 -4.01 -1.74
N GLY A 296 4.54 -3.82 -2.62
CA GLY A 296 3.11 -3.96 -2.30
C GLY A 296 2.64 -5.40 -2.50
N ASP A 297 1.79 -5.60 -3.50
CA ASP A 297 1.02 -6.84 -3.72
C ASP A 297 1.83 -8.02 -4.30
N GLY A 298 3.11 -7.80 -4.61
CA GLY A 298 4.04 -8.85 -5.05
C GLY A 298 3.84 -9.31 -6.50
N LEU A 299 3.29 -8.46 -7.37
CA LEU A 299 3.14 -8.69 -8.81
C LEU A 299 4.52 -8.66 -9.53
N ILE A 300 5.51 -7.97 -8.96
CA ILE A 300 6.91 -8.00 -9.38
C ILE A 300 7.78 -8.34 -8.17
N PRO A 301 8.66 -9.35 -8.23
CA PRO A 301 9.43 -9.83 -7.08
C PRO A 301 10.64 -8.93 -6.77
N LEU A 302 10.42 -7.62 -6.71
CA LEU A 302 11.43 -6.59 -6.46
C LEU A 302 12.18 -6.85 -5.16
N ASP A 303 11.48 -7.22 -4.09
CA ASP A 303 12.11 -7.57 -2.82
C ASP A 303 13.03 -8.80 -2.90
N LYS A 304 12.76 -9.77 -3.78
CA LYS A 304 13.71 -10.87 -4.01
C LYS A 304 14.92 -10.38 -4.79
N TRP A 305 14.70 -9.60 -5.85
CA TRP A 305 15.80 -9.06 -6.67
C TRP A 305 16.74 -8.16 -5.87
N PHE A 306 16.21 -7.41 -4.90
CA PHE A 306 16.99 -6.49 -4.06
C PHE A 306 17.32 -7.06 -2.67
N GLY A 307 16.99 -8.31 -2.39
CA GLY A 307 17.41 -9.04 -1.19
C GLY A 307 16.70 -8.63 0.11
N SER A 308 15.52 -8.03 0.03
CA SER A 308 14.66 -7.63 1.16
C SER A 308 13.45 -8.56 1.37
N TRP A 309 13.27 -9.59 0.56
CA TRP A 309 12.13 -10.51 0.68
C TRP A 309 12.07 -11.26 2.02
N HIS A 310 10.87 -11.36 2.57
CA HIS A 310 10.55 -12.17 3.74
C HIS A 310 9.15 -12.79 3.63
N ASP A 311 9.08 -14.12 3.49
CA ASP A 311 7.83 -14.86 3.31
C ASP A 311 7.20 -15.38 4.62
N GLY A 312 7.84 -15.11 5.75
CA GLY A 312 7.44 -15.61 7.07
C GLY A 312 8.12 -16.93 7.46
N GLY A 313 8.93 -17.51 6.57
CA GLY A 313 9.66 -18.75 6.81
C GLY A 313 10.98 -18.57 7.57
N PRO A 314 11.55 -19.66 8.10
CA PRO A 314 12.80 -19.64 8.85
C PRO A 314 14.00 -19.22 7.99
N GLU A 315 14.00 -19.56 6.69
CA GLU A 315 15.08 -19.18 5.78
C GLU A 315 15.15 -17.65 5.60
N ALA A 316 14.01 -17.01 5.41
CA ALA A 316 13.91 -15.56 5.29
C ALA A 316 14.29 -14.82 6.58
N GLU A 317 13.86 -15.35 7.72
CA GLU A 317 14.21 -14.83 9.05
C GLU A 317 15.73 -14.91 9.29
N ALA A 318 16.36 -16.04 8.94
CA ALA A 318 17.82 -16.20 9.02
C ALA A 318 18.56 -15.20 8.12
N ALA A 319 18.12 -15.05 6.88
CA ALA A 319 18.71 -14.10 5.94
C ALA A 319 18.60 -12.64 6.44
N MET A 320 17.45 -12.26 7.00
CA MET A 320 17.24 -10.94 7.61
C MET A 320 18.18 -10.70 8.80
N ARG A 321 18.31 -11.69 9.70
CA ARG A 321 19.21 -11.60 10.87
C ARG A 321 20.67 -11.44 10.44
N GLU A 322 21.08 -12.17 9.41
CA GLU A 322 22.43 -12.07 8.86
C GLU A 322 22.70 -10.69 8.27
N ARG A 323 21.77 -10.13 7.48
CA ARG A 323 21.89 -8.75 6.96
C ARG A 323 22.04 -7.73 8.09
N SER A 324 21.23 -7.84 9.13
CA SER A 324 21.28 -6.98 10.31
C SER A 324 22.62 -7.09 11.05
N ARG A 325 23.15 -8.32 11.21
CA ARG A 325 24.48 -8.56 11.79
C ARG A 325 25.58 -7.88 10.97
N ARG A 326 25.60 -8.10 9.65
CA ARG A 326 26.60 -7.49 8.74
C ARG A 326 26.57 -5.96 8.81
N LYS A 327 25.38 -5.35 8.86
CA LYS A 327 25.23 -3.88 8.99
C LYS A 327 25.81 -3.38 10.30
N ARG A 328 25.52 -4.05 11.42
CA ARG A 328 26.06 -3.69 12.74
C ARG A 328 27.59 -3.82 12.80
N ASP A 329 28.14 -4.87 12.19
CA ASP A 329 29.59 -5.08 12.18
C ASP A 329 30.31 -4.04 11.31
N ARG A 330 29.70 -3.59 10.20
CA ARG A 330 30.21 -2.45 9.39
C ARG A 330 30.13 -1.09 10.09
N SER A 331 29.16 -0.89 10.98
CA SER A 331 28.99 0.38 11.71
C SER A 331 29.86 0.48 12.97
N LYS A 332 30.58 -0.58 13.35
CA LYS A 332 31.56 -0.49 14.44
C LYS A 332 32.75 0.36 13.95
N PRO A 333 33.17 1.40 14.69
CA PRO A 333 34.41 2.08 14.36
C PRO A 333 35.55 1.06 14.42
N GLU A 334 36.42 1.06 13.40
CA GLU A 334 37.69 0.33 13.48
C GLU A 334 38.37 0.77 14.77
N ARG A 335 38.52 -0.14 15.74
CA ARG A 335 39.52 0.03 16.77
C ARG A 335 40.87 -0.04 16.06
N ARG A 336 41.33 1.09 15.52
CA ARG A 336 42.73 1.25 15.12
C ARG A 336 43.56 0.92 16.34
N SER A 337 44.30 -0.17 16.23
CA SER A 337 45.33 -0.56 17.18
C SER A 337 46.38 0.54 17.24
N ALA A 338 46.20 1.49 18.16
CA ALA A 338 47.31 2.25 18.70
C ALA A 338 48.07 1.34 19.68
N ALA A 339 48.75 0.34 19.12
CA ALA A 339 49.73 -0.50 19.81
C ALA A 339 50.86 -0.69 18.82
N GLY A 340 51.82 0.24 18.81
CA GLY A 340 52.97 0.18 17.92
C GLY A 340 53.64 1.52 17.65
N ALA A 341 54.06 2.22 18.71
CA ALA A 341 55.17 3.18 18.68
C ALA A 341 55.55 3.46 20.14
N ALA A 342 56.33 2.55 20.71
CA ALA A 342 57.12 2.79 21.91
C ALA A 342 58.57 3.04 21.46
#